data_AF-A0A3N5PRI6-F1
#
_entry.id   AF-A0A3N5PRI6-F1
#
_cell.length_a   1.000
_cell.length_b   1.000
_cell.length_c   1.000
_cell.angle_alpha   90.00
_cell.angle_beta   90.00
_cell.angle_gamma   90.00
#
_symmetry.space_group_name_H-M   'P 1'
#
loop_
_entity.id
_entity.type
_entity.pdbx_description
1 polymer ?
#
loop_
_entity_poly.entity_id
_entity_poly.type
_entity_poly.pdbx_seq_one_letter_code
_entity_poly.pdbx_strand_id
1 'polypeptide(L)'
;MPGEIILGIDPGSRATGYGIVLWKDSRLHFVNAGIIRPRTELTFAERLERLYSGLKEVIGRHNPTVSAVEGVFHSVNAKAALLLGHA
;
A
#
# COMPACT_ATOMS: atom_id res chain seq x y z
N MET A 1 25.90 6.31 6.31
CA MET A 1 25.26 5.20 5.59
C MET A 1 24.14 5.77 4.72
N PRO A 2 23.89 5.27 3.51
CA PRO A 2 22.70 5.69 2.75
C PRO A 2 21.45 5.39 3.57
N GLY A 3 20.49 6.30 3.59
CA GLY A 3 19.23 6.12 4.31
C GLY A 3 18.30 5.13 3.60
N GLU A 4 17.34 4.57 4.32
CA GLU A 4 16.41 3.56 3.82
C GLU A 4 15.03 4.18 3.54
N ILE A 5 14.47 3.97 2.35
CA ILE A 5 13.12 4.43 2.01
C ILE A 5 12.13 3.30 2.31
N ILE A 6 11.19 3.56 3.21
CA ILE A 6 10.24 2.58 3.72
C ILE A 6 8.83 3.00 3.27
N LEU A 7 8.07 2.05 2.74
CA LEU A 7 6.66 2.18 2.38
C LEU A 7 5.77 1.49 3.44
N GLY A 8 4.89 2.24 4.10
CA GLY A 8 3.80 1.69 4.91
C GLY A 8 2.50 1.63 4.11
N ILE A 9 1.73 0.55 4.26
CA ILE A 9 0.46 0.31 3.58
C ILE A 9 -0.63 -0.07 4.60
N ASP A 10 -1.74 0.67 4.57
CA ASP A 10 -2.99 0.35 5.27
C ASP A 10 -4.02 -0.14 4.21
N PRO A 11 -4.19 -1.46 4.06
CA PRO A 11 -4.92 -2.04 2.93
C PRO A 11 -6.44 -1.98 3.12
N GLY A 12 -7.15 -1.49 2.09
CA GLY A 12 -8.61 -1.55 2.04
C GLY A 12 -9.16 -1.60 0.62
N SER A 13 -10.18 -2.43 0.38
CA SER A 13 -10.74 -2.65 -0.97
C SER A 13 -11.46 -1.44 -1.57
N ARG A 14 -11.82 -0.45 -0.75
CA ARG A 14 -12.45 0.83 -1.16
C ARG A 14 -11.50 2.01 -1.08
N ALA A 15 -10.49 1.91 -0.24
CA ALA A 15 -9.46 2.91 -0.05
C ALA A 15 -8.26 2.21 0.60
N THR A 16 -7.08 2.36 0.01
CA THR A 16 -5.81 1.92 0.61
C THR A 16 -4.99 3.16 0.92
N GLY A 17 -4.62 3.32 2.19
CA GLY A 17 -3.69 4.35 2.63
C GLY A 17 -2.25 3.92 2.38
N TYR A 18 -1.38 4.88 2.06
CA TYR A 18 0.06 4.65 2.03
C TYR A 18 0.82 5.81 2.67
N GLY A 19 1.98 5.50 3.22
CA GLY A 19 2.94 6.46 3.75
C GLY A 19 4.36 6.07 3.38
N ILE A 20 5.22 7.05 3.12
CA ILE A 20 6.62 6.86 2.80
C ILE A 20 7.45 7.68 3.77
N VAL A 21 8.44 7.01 4.35
CA VAL A 21 9.39 7.61 5.28
C VAL A 21 10.82 7.25 4.88
N LEU A 22 11.75 8.16 5.15
CA LEU A 22 13.17 7.91 5.07
C LEU A 22 13.71 7.65 6.48
N TRP A 23 14.27 6.48 6.71
CA TRP A 23 15.03 6.18 7.92
C TRP A 23 16.50 6.53 7.69
N LYS A 24 16.99 7.53 8.42
CA LYS A 24 18.39 7.97 8.34
C LYS A 24 18.82 8.57 9.67
N ASP A 25 20.06 8.30 10.08
CA ASP A 25 20.64 8.86 11.32
C ASP A 25 19.76 8.62 12.57
N SER A 26 19.16 7.42 12.64
CA SER A 26 18.22 6.99 13.68
C SER A 26 16.98 7.88 13.81
N ARG A 27 16.57 8.55 12.74
CA ARG A 27 15.39 9.41 12.66
C ARG A 27 14.53 9.02 11.45
N LEU A 28 13.22 9.18 11.63
CA LEU A 28 12.25 9.09 10.55
C LEU A 28 12.01 10.48 9.97
N HIS A 29 12.06 10.58 8.65
CA HIS A 29 11.71 11.77 7.90
C HIS A 29 10.50 11.46 7.02
N PHE A 30 9.47 12.29 7.10
CA PHE A 30 8.33 12.20 6.20
C PHE A 30 8.78 12.48 4.76
N VAL A 31 8.32 11.64 3.81
CA VAL A 31 8.59 11.81 2.38
C VAL A 31 7.29 12.09 1.63
N ASN A 32 6.29 11.22 1.80
CA ASN A 32 5.00 11.34 1.12
C ASN A 32 3.93 10.50 1.84
N ALA A 33 2.66 10.81 1.64
CA ALA A 33 1.54 9.96 2.03
C ALA A 33 0.33 10.25 1.14
N GLY A 34 -0.56 9.28 1.02
CA GLY A 34 -1.76 9.44 0.23
C GLY A 34 -2.75 8.30 0.39
N ILE A 35 -3.82 8.38 -0.39
CA ILE A 35 -4.89 7.38 -0.41
C ILE A 35 -5.19 7.03 -1.85
N ILE A 36 -5.16 5.74 -2.18
CA ILE A 36 -5.65 5.23 -3.46
C ILE A 36 -7.11 4.85 -3.25
N ARG A 37 -8.03 5.61 -3.86
CA ARG A 37 -9.48 5.44 -3.70
C ARG A 37 -10.14 5.12 -5.05
N PRO A 38 -10.33 3.82 -5.37
CA PRO A 38 -11.11 3.42 -6.53
C PRO A 38 -12.54 3.98 -6.46
N ARG A 39 -13.16 4.21 -7.62
CA ARG A 39 -14.58 4.60 -7.71
C ARG A 39 -15.49 3.50 -7.16
N THR A 40 -16.59 3.90 -6.54
CA THR A 40 -17.52 2.98 -5.86
C THR A 40 -18.31 2.09 -6.79
N GLU A 41 -18.49 2.52 -8.03
CA GLU A 41 -19.27 1.84 -9.07
C GLU A 41 -18.49 0.70 -9.74
N LEU A 42 -17.17 0.66 -9.55
CA LEU A 42 -16.30 -0.36 -10.13
C LEU A 42 -16.56 -1.72 -9.49
N THR A 43 -16.44 -2.77 -10.29
CA THR A 43 -16.42 -4.17 -9.82
C THR A 43 -15.23 -4.41 -8.88
N PHE A 44 -15.27 -5.50 -8.11
CA PHE A 44 -14.17 -5.83 -7.21
C PHE A 44 -12.83 -6.00 -7.94
N ALA A 45 -12.82 -6.66 -9.10
CA ALA A 45 -11.62 -6.87 -9.91
C ALA A 45 -11.04 -5.55 -10.42
N GLU A 46 -11.88 -4.63 -10.91
CA GLU A 46 -11.44 -3.30 -11.34
C GLU A 46 -10.90 -2.47 -10.16
N ARG A 47 -11.50 -2.59 -8.97
CA ARG A 47 -10.94 -1.93 -7.78
C ARG A 47 -9.56 -2.49 -7.43
N LEU A 48 -9.35 -3.80 -7.51
CA LEU A 48 -8.03 -4.41 -7.31
C LEU A 48 -7.00 -3.92 -8.34
N GLU A 49 -7.38 -3.82 -9.62
CA GLU A 49 -6.51 -3.27 -10.66
C GLU A 49 -6.11 -1.82 -10.33
N ARG A 50 -7.07 -0.99 -9.89
CA ARG A 50 -6.78 0.39 -9.49
C ARG A 50 -5.86 0.48 -8.28
N LEU A 51 -6.06 -0.37 -7.28
CA LEU A 51 -5.18 -0.44 -6.11
C LEU A 51 -3.76 -0.88 -6.49
N TYR A 52 -3.64 -1.90 -7.34
CA TYR A 52 -2.36 -2.39 -7.86
C TYR A 52 -1.63 -1.30 -8.65
N SER A 53 -2.29 -0.71 -9.65
CA SER A 53 -1.71 0.33 -10.51
C SER A 53 -1.30 1.56 -9.72
N GLY A 54 -2.12 1.99 -8.74
CA GLY A 54 -1.79 3.09 -7.84
C GLY A 54 -0.57 2.80 -6.95
N LEU A 55 -0.49 1.61 -6.34
CA LEU A 55 0.67 1.23 -5.53
C LEU A 55 1.93 1.10 -6.39
N LYS A 56 1.82 0.56 -7.61
CA LYS A 56 2.92 0.46 -8.56
C LYS A 56 3.47 1.82 -8.94
N GLU A 57 2.61 2.82 -9.11
CA GLU A 57 3.04 4.20 -9.36
C GLU A 57 3.79 4.80 -8.17
N VAL A 58 3.30 4.58 -6.95
CA VAL A 58 3.97 5.03 -5.71
C VAL A 58 5.34 4.37 -5.58
N ILE A 59 5.44 3.05 -5.79
CA ILE A 59 6.70 2.30 -5.76
C ILE A 59 7.65 2.81 -6.84
N GLY A 60 7.18 3.02 -8.07
CA GLY A 60 8.00 3.51 -9.18
C GLY A 60 8.56 4.92 -8.95
N ARG A 61 7.78 5.80 -8.30
CA ARG A 61 8.24 7.18 -7.99
C ARG A 61 9.25 7.24 -6.86
N HIS A 62 9.13 6.38 -5.85
CA HIS A 62 9.86 6.52 -4.60
C HIS A 62 10.91 5.43 -4.37
N ASN A 63 10.86 4.34 -5.14
CA ASN A 63 11.78 3.21 -5.08
C ASN A 63 12.08 2.72 -3.64
N PRO A 64 11.04 2.43 -2.83
CA PRO A 64 11.23 1.94 -1.48
C PRO A 64 11.96 0.60 -1.49
N THR A 65 12.86 0.39 -0.52
CA THR A 65 13.59 -0.87 -0.36
C THR A 65 12.94 -1.79 0.66
N VAL A 66 12.04 -1.25 1.48
CA VAL A 66 11.27 -1.97 2.49
C VAL A 66 9.80 -1.56 2.40
N SER A 67 8.91 -2.53 2.59
CA SER A 67 7.48 -2.28 2.73
C SER A 67 6.91 -2.97 3.96
N ALA A 68 6.04 -2.28 4.69
CA ALA A 68 5.27 -2.80 5.81
C ALA A 68 3.77 -2.70 5.48
N VAL A 69 3.01 -3.77 5.76
CA VAL A 69 1.57 -3.83 5.50
C VAL A 69 0.86 -4.17 6.82
N GLU A 70 -0.21 -3.45 7.15
CA GLU A 70 -1.01 -3.76 8.33
C GLU A 70 -1.64 -5.16 8.25
N GLY A 71 -1.59 -5.90 9.36
CA GLY A 71 -2.16 -7.24 9.46
C GLY A 71 -3.69 -7.24 9.37
N VAL A 72 -4.25 -8.05 8.47
CA VAL A 72 -5.69 -8.05 8.16
C VAL A 72 -6.48 -8.92 9.16
N PHE A 73 -6.74 -8.43 10.38
CA PHE A 73 -7.36 -9.26 11.42
C PHE A 73 -8.91 -9.28 11.47
N HIS A 74 -9.66 -8.54 10.64
CA HIS A 74 -11.12 -8.40 10.84
C HIS A 74 -12.02 -8.30 9.59
N SER A 75 -11.88 -9.12 8.55
CA SER A 75 -12.83 -9.07 7.41
C SER A 75 -13.12 -10.40 6.70
N VAL A 76 -14.09 -11.14 7.27
CA VAL A 76 -15.18 -11.97 6.70
C VAL A 76 -15.16 -12.39 5.21
N ASN A 77 -14.03 -12.76 4.61
CA ASN A 77 -14.05 -13.58 3.40
C ASN A 77 -12.72 -14.29 3.21
N ALA A 78 -12.64 -15.55 3.64
CA ALA A 78 -11.52 -16.44 3.35
C ALA A 78 -11.14 -16.48 1.85
N LYS A 79 -12.11 -16.18 0.96
CA LYS A 79 -11.92 -16.06 -0.49
C LYS A 79 -11.18 -14.76 -0.91
N ALA A 80 -11.40 -13.65 -0.20
CA ALA A 80 -10.69 -12.38 -0.44
C ALA A 80 -9.25 -12.44 0.12
N ALA A 81 -9.06 -13.11 1.26
CA ALA A 81 -7.73 -13.41 1.81
C ALA A 81 -6.92 -14.36 0.88
N LEU A 82 -7.55 -15.38 0.29
CA LEU A 82 -6.90 -16.25 -0.71
C LEU A 82 -6.52 -15.50 -2.00
N LEU A 83 -7.35 -14.55 -2.45
CA LEU A 83 -7.06 -13.72 -3.61
C LEU A 83 -5.97 -12.66 -3.33
N LEU A 84 -5.86 -12.17 -2.09
CA LEU A 84 -4.78 -11.29 -1.66
C LEU A 84 -3.43 -12.03 -1.63
N GLY A 85 -3.42 -13.33 -1.35
CA GLY A 85 -2.22 -14.18 -1.36
C GLY A 85 -1.68 -14.53 -2.76
N HIS A 86 -2.37 -14.15 -3.85
CA HIS A 86 -1.86 -14.27 -5.22
C HIS A 86 -1.11 -13.02 -5.69
N ALA A 87 -1.15 -11.92 -4.92
CA ALA A 87 -0.46 -10.66 -5.22
C ALA A 87 0.99 -10.66 -4.73
#